data_AF-A0A2G5BD24-F1
#
_entry.id   AF-A0A2G5BD24-F1
#
_cell.length_a   1.000
_cell.length_b   1.000
_cell.length_c   1.000
_cell.angle_alpha   90.00
_cell.angle_beta   90.00
_cell.angle_gamma   90.00
#
_symmetry.space_group_name_H-M   'P 1'
#
loop_
_entity.id
_entity.type
_entity.pdbx_description
1 polymer ?
#
loop_
_entity_poly.entity_id
_entity_poly.type
_entity_poly.pdbx_seq_one_letter_code
_entity_poly.pdbx_strand_id
1 'polypeptide(L)'
;MSDSEHQGHEQTTSENPSTDKSTSSDARPSINKLVDKQRSHIDYLMRNIDKPIELPKSKKASIKPPPEIVLNVRGSSAGAGSSDFSIYRDLRRKENLRIKHMDAEAAEEGARNEFEKEADALKRRDEEKTAKKRAKRQKRRNKGKGKDEQ
;
A
#
# COMPACT_ATOMS: atom_id res chain seq x y z
N MET A 1 40.45 14.65 68.43
CA MET A 1 40.81 14.91 67.02
C MET A 1 39.53 15.39 66.34
N SER A 2 39.12 16.64 66.53
CA SER A 2 39.54 17.84 65.76
C SER A 2 39.10 17.77 64.29
N ASP A 3 37.96 18.40 64.03
CA ASP A 3 37.55 19.24 62.90
C ASP A 3 38.02 18.91 61.47
N SER A 4 37.03 18.76 60.57
CA SER A 4 37.08 19.40 59.25
C SER A 4 35.68 19.46 58.66
N GLU A 5 35.08 20.65 58.78
CA GLU A 5 33.95 21.13 57.99
C GLU A 5 34.27 21.07 56.48
N HIS A 6 33.35 20.57 55.67
CA HIS A 6 33.18 21.09 54.31
C HIS A 6 31.70 21.08 53.89
N GLN A 7 31.09 22.22 54.18
CA GLN A 7 30.16 23.04 53.39
C GLN A 7 29.30 22.36 52.31
N GLY A 8 28.01 22.67 52.39
CA GLY A 8 27.00 22.30 51.42
C GLY A 8 27.26 22.86 50.03
N HIS A 9 26.89 22.07 49.03
CA HIS A 9 26.69 22.57 47.69
C HIS A 9 25.21 22.86 47.47
N GLU A 10 24.95 24.14 47.29
CA GLU A 10 23.66 24.72 46.98
C GLU A 10 23.09 24.22 45.65
N GLN A 11 21.77 24.25 45.62
CA GLN A 11 20.90 24.03 44.49
C GLN A 11 21.26 25.00 43.35
N THR A 12 21.49 24.47 42.15
CA THR A 12 21.28 25.22 40.91
C THR A 12 20.27 24.46 40.06
N THR A 13 19.01 24.82 40.27
CA THR A 13 17.91 24.54 39.36
C THR A 13 18.18 25.30 38.07
N SER A 14 18.74 24.63 37.06
CA SER A 14 18.76 25.16 35.70
C SER A 14 17.36 25.00 35.10
N GLU A 15 16.57 26.06 35.25
CA GLU A 15 15.35 26.29 34.50
C GLU A 15 15.71 26.36 33.01
N ASN A 16 15.49 25.27 32.27
CA ASN A 16 15.50 25.32 30.82
C ASN A 16 14.18 25.97 30.36
N PRO A 17 14.23 27.14 29.70
CA PRO A 17 13.02 27.77 29.20
C PRO A 17 12.47 26.92 28.04
N SER A 18 11.20 26.57 28.20
CA SER A 18 10.28 26.15 27.14
C SER A 18 10.60 26.80 25.80
N THR A 19 11.07 25.99 24.85
CA THR A 19 10.78 26.20 23.44
C THR A 19 9.79 25.14 23.02
N ASP A 20 8.55 25.27 23.51
CA ASP A 20 7.39 24.65 22.88
C ASP A 20 7.20 25.26 21.48
N LYS A 21 7.98 24.73 20.52
CA LYS A 21 7.67 24.89 19.11
C LYS A 21 6.74 23.75 18.73
N SER A 22 5.50 23.84 19.21
CA SER A 22 4.35 23.18 18.63
C SER A 22 4.20 23.67 17.18
N THR A 23 4.97 23.07 16.26
CA THR A 23 4.70 23.20 14.83
C THR A 23 3.52 22.31 14.50
N SER A 24 2.34 22.74 14.95
CA SER A 24 1.07 22.35 14.35
C SER A 24 1.07 22.89 12.92
N SER A 25 1.67 22.14 11.99
CA SER A 25 1.57 22.44 10.57
C SER A 25 0.79 21.33 9.88
N ASP A 26 -0.46 21.19 10.32
CA ASP A 26 -1.54 20.68 9.47
C ASP A 26 -1.92 21.74 8.40
N ALA A 27 -0.90 22.34 7.77
CA ALA A 27 -1.04 23.32 6.73
C ALA A 27 -1.04 22.57 5.39
N ARG A 28 -2.25 22.34 4.86
CA ARG A 28 -2.43 21.84 3.49
C ARG A 28 -1.54 22.67 2.57
N PRO A 29 -0.64 22.04 1.78
CA PRO A 29 0.29 22.80 0.94
C PRO A 29 -0.53 23.72 0.04
N SER A 30 -0.22 25.02 0.09
CA SER A 30 -0.81 26.02 -0.79
C SER A 30 -0.81 25.49 -2.23
N ILE A 31 -1.95 25.59 -2.91
CA ILE A 31 -2.17 25.03 -4.27
C ILE A 31 -1.04 25.46 -5.22
N ASN A 32 -0.53 26.70 -5.04
CA ASN A 32 0.61 27.22 -5.79
C ASN A 32 1.86 26.35 -5.62
N LYS A 33 2.17 25.87 -4.40
CA LYS A 33 3.33 25.00 -4.14
C LYS A 33 3.24 23.64 -4.84
N LEU A 34 2.05 23.06 -4.95
CA LEU A 34 1.86 21.79 -5.67
C LEU A 34 2.02 21.99 -7.18
N VAL A 35 1.40 23.04 -7.71
CA VAL A 35 1.47 23.41 -9.13
C VAL A 35 2.91 23.78 -9.52
N ASP A 36 3.63 24.50 -8.68
CA ASP A 36 5.02 24.90 -8.93
C ASP A 36 5.97 23.69 -8.88
N LYS A 37 5.72 22.71 -8.00
CA LYS A 37 6.44 21.43 -8.01
C LYS A 37 6.19 20.65 -9.29
N GLN A 38 4.94 20.59 -9.76
CA GLN A 38 4.60 19.96 -11.04
C GLN A 38 5.26 20.68 -12.21
N ARG A 39 5.24 22.01 -12.25
CA ARG A 39 5.92 22.84 -13.27
C ARG A 39 7.41 22.54 -13.31
N SER A 40 8.09 22.57 -12.16
CA SER A 40 9.53 22.24 -12.09
C SER A 40 9.86 20.82 -12.57
N HIS A 41 8.97 19.86 -12.33
CA HIS A 41 9.12 18.49 -12.81
C HIS A 41 8.92 18.39 -14.32
N ILE A 42 7.93 19.09 -14.87
CA ILE A 42 7.71 19.19 -16.31
C ILE A 42 8.93 19.84 -16.97
N ASP A 43 9.42 20.96 -16.45
CA ASP A 43 10.61 21.64 -16.98
C ASP A 43 11.83 20.70 -17.00
N TYR A 44 12.01 19.88 -15.96
CA TYR A 44 13.06 18.87 -15.92
C TYR A 44 12.90 17.77 -16.99
N LEU A 45 11.68 17.27 -17.19
CA LEU A 45 11.39 16.27 -18.24
C LEU A 45 11.59 16.85 -19.65
N MET A 46 11.22 18.12 -19.85
CA MET A 46 11.32 18.82 -21.14
C MET A 46 12.76 19.21 -21.50
N ARG A 47 13.69 19.27 -20.53
CA ARG A 47 15.12 19.50 -20.82
C ARG A 47 15.76 18.35 -21.60
N ASN A 48 15.27 17.12 -21.47
CA ASN A 48 15.84 15.93 -22.12
C ASN A 48 14.74 15.07 -22.74
N ILE A 49 14.13 15.57 -23.82
CA ILE A 49 13.01 14.91 -24.50
C ILE A 49 13.41 13.54 -25.09
N ASP A 50 14.65 13.39 -25.55
CA ASP A 50 15.11 12.16 -26.21
C ASP A 50 15.34 10.98 -25.24
N LYS A 51 15.37 11.23 -23.93
CA LYS A 51 15.60 10.17 -22.94
C LYS A 51 14.27 9.46 -22.63
N PRO A 52 14.15 8.14 -22.87
CA PRO A 52 12.94 7.41 -22.52
C PRO A 52 12.73 7.40 -21.01
N ILE A 53 11.48 7.65 -20.59
CA ILE A 53 11.08 7.67 -19.17
C ILE A 53 10.67 6.25 -18.76
N GLU A 54 11.36 5.67 -17.78
CA GLU A 54 10.96 4.41 -17.18
C GLU A 54 9.94 4.64 -16.05
N LEU A 55 8.68 4.25 -16.29
CA LEU A 55 7.66 4.27 -15.25
C LEU A 55 7.91 3.14 -14.24
N PRO A 56 7.74 3.38 -12.93
CA PRO A 56 7.89 2.33 -11.94
C PRO A 56 6.85 1.24 -12.16
N LYS A 57 7.31 0.01 -12.37
CA LYS A 57 6.43 -1.16 -12.44
C LYS A 57 5.90 -1.46 -11.04
N SER A 58 4.62 -1.83 -10.95
CA SER A 58 4.02 -2.28 -9.69
C SER A 58 4.78 -3.52 -9.17
N LYS A 59 5.34 -3.43 -7.97
CA LYS A 59 6.02 -4.54 -7.31
C LYS A 59 4.98 -5.32 -6.53
N LYS A 60 4.60 -6.51 -7.01
CA LYS A 60 3.86 -7.46 -6.18
C LYS A 60 4.83 -8.05 -5.15
N ALA A 61 4.42 -8.07 -3.89
CA ALA A 61 5.18 -8.76 -2.86
C ALA A 61 5.10 -10.27 -3.15
N SER A 62 6.21 -10.87 -3.56
CA SER A 62 6.29 -12.32 -3.79
C SER A 62 7.32 -12.93 -2.85
N ILE A 63 7.02 -14.14 -2.39
CA ILE A 63 7.94 -14.91 -1.57
C ILE A 63 8.87 -15.69 -2.50
N LYS A 64 10.17 -15.66 -2.20
CA LYS A 64 11.17 -16.41 -2.97
C LYS A 64 10.87 -17.91 -2.86
N PRO A 65 10.90 -18.65 -3.97
CA PRO A 65 10.71 -20.10 -3.91
C PRO A 65 11.81 -20.74 -3.05
N PRO A 66 11.51 -21.87 -2.39
CA PRO A 66 12.53 -22.63 -1.68
C PRO A 66 13.63 -23.09 -2.66
N PRO A 67 14.90 -23.12 -2.23
CA PRO A 67 15.98 -23.65 -3.06
C PRO A 67 15.77 -25.16 -3.30
N GLU A 68 16.06 -25.61 -4.52
CA GLU A 68 15.87 -27.01 -4.92
C GLU A 68 16.85 -27.97 -4.22
N ILE A 69 18.12 -27.57 -4.09
CA ILE A 69 19.17 -28.39 -3.48
C ILE A 69 19.81 -27.60 -2.33
N VAL A 70 19.80 -28.20 -1.14
CA VAL A 70 20.58 -27.72 0.00
C VAL A 70 21.85 -28.53 0.08
N LEU A 71 22.98 -27.90 -0.22
CA LEU A 71 24.29 -28.59 -0.30
C LEU A 71 24.89 -28.91 1.08
N ASN A 72 24.53 -28.15 2.11
CA ASN A 72 25.23 -28.16 3.41
C ASN A 72 24.41 -28.90 4.49
N VAL A 73 23.78 -30.01 4.13
CA VAL A 73 22.98 -30.80 5.08
C VAL A 73 23.90 -31.68 5.92
N ARG A 74 23.89 -31.47 7.24
CA ARG A 74 24.60 -32.34 8.19
C ARG A 74 23.88 -33.69 8.28
N GLY A 75 24.62 -34.78 8.47
CA GLY A 75 24.04 -36.13 8.49
C GLY A 75 22.94 -36.31 9.54
N SER A 76 21.99 -37.22 9.29
CA SER A 76 20.77 -37.38 10.09
C SER A 76 21.00 -37.77 11.56
N SER A 77 22.15 -38.36 11.87
CA SER A 77 22.56 -38.72 13.24
C SER A 77 23.50 -37.70 13.89
N ALA A 78 23.82 -36.60 13.21
CA ALA A 78 24.66 -35.57 13.78
C ALA A 78 23.86 -34.79 14.85
N GLY A 79 24.48 -34.56 16.01
CA GLY A 79 23.86 -33.79 17.09
C GLY A 79 23.64 -32.31 16.72
N ALA A 80 22.83 -31.63 17.53
CA ALA A 80 22.51 -30.21 17.35
C ALA A 80 23.79 -29.35 17.34
N GLY A 81 24.03 -28.64 16.25
CA GLY A 81 25.07 -27.64 16.12
C GLY A 81 24.64 -26.27 16.67
N SER A 82 25.62 -25.39 16.94
CA SER A 82 25.35 -24.02 17.40
C SER A 82 24.63 -23.15 16.37
N SER A 83 24.69 -23.51 15.08
CA SER A 83 23.98 -22.83 13.98
C SER A 83 22.52 -23.23 13.84
N ASP A 84 22.14 -24.39 14.37
CA ASP A 84 20.87 -25.04 14.03
C ASP A 84 19.67 -24.23 14.55
N PHE A 85 19.84 -23.56 15.69
CA PHE A 85 18.84 -22.62 16.21
C PHE A 85 18.58 -21.46 15.26
N SER A 86 19.64 -20.86 14.71
CA SER A 86 19.51 -19.71 13.79
C SER A 86 18.90 -20.15 12.46
N ILE A 87 19.26 -21.33 11.96
CA ILE A 87 18.67 -21.93 10.77
C ILE A 87 17.17 -22.15 10.97
N TYR A 88 16.77 -22.73 12.11
CA TYR A 88 15.36 -22.92 12.45
C TYR A 88 14.59 -21.60 12.56
N ARG A 89 15.16 -20.58 13.24
CA ARG A 89 14.57 -19.25 13.35
C ARG A 89 14.26 -18.65 11.99
N ASP A 90 15.23 -18.70 11.07
CA ASP A 90 15.08 -18.13 9.73
C ASP A 90 14.13 -18.94 8.85
N LEU A 91 14.16 -20.27 8.95
CA LEU A 91 13.22 -21.15 8.26
C LEU A 91 11.78 -20.92 8.74
N ARG A 92 11.55 -20.88 10.06
CA ARG A 92 10.24 -20.62 10.64
C ARG A 92 9.70 -19.25 10.26
N ARG A 93 10.56 -18.23 10.25
CA ARG A 93 10.18 -16.89 9.78
C ARG A 93 9.73 -16.92 8.32
N LYS A 94 10.51 -17.57 7.44
CA LYS A 94 10.15 -17.71 6.01
C LYS A 94 8.83 -18.45 5.84
N GLU A 95 8.63 -19.53 6.58
CA GLU A 95 7.41 -20.34 6.48
C GLU A 95 6.18 -19.59 7.00
N ASN A 96 6.29 -18.90 8.14
CA ASN A 96 5.19 -18.07 8.65
C ASN A 96 4.85 -16.93 7.70
N LEU A 97 5.84 -16.33 7.04
CA LEU A 97 5.59 -15.32 6.00
C LEU A 97 4.87 -15.93 4.80
N ARG A 98 5.24 -17.16 4.41
CA ARG A 98 4.58 -17.93 3.33
C ARG A 98 3.12 -18.21 3.62
N ILE A 99 2.83 -18.73 4.81
CA ILE A 99 1.45 -19.00 5.24
C ILE A 99 0.64 -17.71 5.26
N LYS A 100 1.15 -16.64 5.88
CA LYS A 100 0.46 -15.35 5.93
C LYS A 100 0.18 -14.73 4.56
N HIS A 101 1.12 -14.87 3.63
CA HIS A 101 0.97 -14.35 2.27
C HIS A 101 -0.08 -15.15 1.49
N MET A 102 -0.06 -16.48 1.60
CA MET A 102 -1.08 -17.35 1.01
C MET A 102 -2.48 -17.06 1.58
N ASP A 103 -2.60 -16.89 2.89
CA ASP A 103 -3.87 -16.55 3.54
C ASP A 103 -4.39 -15.17 3.11
N ALA A 104 -3.49 -14.18 2.97
CA ALA A 104 -3.83 -12.85 2.50
C ALA A 104 -4.27 -12.86 1.03
N GLU A 105 -3.57 -13.59 0.15
CA GLU A 105 -3.96 -13.74 -1.26
C GLU A 105 -5.33 -14.41 -1.39
N ALA A 106 -5.59 -15.47 -0.61
CA ALA A 106 -6.89 -16.15 -0.61
C ALA A 106 -8.02 -15.21 -0.13
N ALA A 107 -7.76 -14.37 0.88
CA ALA A 107 -8.72 -13.39 1.35
C ALA A 107 -8.99 -12.29 0.31
N GLU A 108 -7.95 -11.74 -0.33
CA GLU A 108 -8.08 -10.74 -1.39
C GLU A 108 -8.82 -11.30 -2.62
N GLU A 109 -8.52 -12.53 -3.02
CA GLU A 109 -9.21 -13.20 -4.13
C GLU A 109 -10.69 -13.44 -3.79
N GLY A 110 -10.99 -13.88 -2.56
CA GLY A 110 -12.36 -14.04 -2.08
C GLY A 110 -13.15 -12.72 -2.17
N ALA A 111 -12.62 -11.64 -1.58
CA ALA A 111 -13.27 -10.33 -1.59
C ALA A 111 -13.43 -9.77 -3.01
N ARG A 112 -12.44 -9.98 -3.89
CA ARG A 112 -12.51 -9.56 -5.28
C ARG A 112 -13.60 -10.30 -6.05
N ASN A 113 -13.68 -11.62 -5.89
CA ASN A 113 -14.69 -12.44 -6.54
C ASN A 113 -16.11 -12.08 -6.07
N GLU A 114 -16.29 -11.76 -4.79
CA GLU A 114 -17.55 -11.27 -4.25
C GLU A 114 -17.91 -9.90 -4.85
N PHE A 115 -16.97 -8.97 -4.86
CA PHE A 115 -17.16 -7.66 -5.46
C PHE A 115 -17.52 -7.73 -6.94
N GLU A 116 -16.82 -8.56 -7.73
CA GLU A 116 -17.11 -8.74 -9.16
C GLU A 116 -18.52 -9.31 -9.38
N LYS A 117 -18.94 -10.31 -8.59
CA LYS A 117 -20.31 -10.86 -8.64
C LYS A 117 -21.37 -9.81 -8.32
N GLU A 118 -21.15 -9.01 -7.28
CA GLU A 118 -22.08 -7.94 -6.91
C GLU A 118 -22.15 -6.87 -7.99
N ALA A 119 -21.00 -6.41 -8.50
CA ALA A 119 -20.92 -5.43 -9.57
C ALA A 119 -21.66 -5.89 -10.83
N ASP A 120 -21.49 -7.15 -11.24
CA ASP A 120 -22.19 -7.72 -12.39
C ASP A 120 -23.70 -7.82 -12.15
N ALA A 121 -24.13 -8.18 -10.94
CA ALA A 121 -25.54 -8.23 -10.57
C ALA A 121 -26.18 -6.82 -10.60
N LEU A 122 -25.49 -5.80 -10.11
CA LEU A 122 -25.95 -4.41 -10.20
C LEU A 122 -26.04 -3.96 -11.66
N LYS A 123 -24.98 -4.19 -12.44
CA LYS A 123 -24.93 -3.84 -13.87
C LYS A 123 -26.08 -4.48 -14.64
N ARG A 124 -26.34 -5.76 -14.42
CA ARG A 124 -27.47 -6.47 -15.05
C ARG A 124 -28.82 -5.85 -14.68
N ARG A 125 -29.05 -5.52 -13.41
CA ARG A 125 -30.30 -4.87 -12.96
C ARG A 125 -30.50 -3.51 -13.63
N ASP A 126 -29.44 -2.73 -13.78
CA ASP A 126 -29.50 -1.42 -14.41
C ASP A 126 -29.68 -1.52 -15.94
N GLU A 127 -29.06 -2.51 -16.57
CA GLU A 127 -29.28 -2.85 -17.98
C GLU A 127 -30.72 -3.28 -18.24
N GLU A 128 -31.31 -4.13 -17.39
CA GLU A 128 -32.71 -4.56 -17.49
C GLU A 128 -33.69 -3.37 -17.39
N LYS A 129 -33.48 -2.50 -16.39
CA LYS A 129 -34.27 -1.25 -16.23
C LYS A 129 -34.13 -0.35 -17.45
N THR A 130 -32.90 -0.18 -17.94
CA THR A 130 -32.60 0.70 -19.08
C THR A 130 -33.15 0.12 -20.39
N ALA A 131 -33.06 -1.20 -20.59
CA ALA A 131 -33.61 -1.92 -21.74
C ALA A 131 -35.13 -1.81 -21.79
N LYS A 132 -35.83 -2.00 -20.66
CA LYS A 132 -37.28 -1.81 -20.57
C LYS A 132 -37.70 -0.39 -20.96
N LYS A 133 -37.00 0.63 -20.44
CA LYS A 133 -37.25 2.04 -20.78
C LYS A 133 -36.93 2.32 -22.26
N ARG A 134 -35.83 1.79 -22.80
CA ARG A 134 -35.43 1.91 -24.21
C ARG A 134 -36.47 1.28 -25.13
N ALA A 135 -36.96 0.08 -24.83
CA ALA A 135 -38.01 -0.60 -25.59
C ALA A 135 -39.32 0.21 -25.61
N LYS A 136 -39.73 0.80 -24.48
CA LYS A 136 -40.90 1.70 -24.43
C LYS A 136 -40.73 2.93 -25.33
N ARG A 137 -39.54 3.55 -25.34
CA ARG A 137 -39.24 4.69 -26.22
C ARG A 137 -39.23 4.30 -27.70
N GLN A 138 -38.63 3.17 -28.07
CA GLN A 138 -38.61 2.67 -29.45
C GLN A 138 -40.03 2.39 -29.97
N LYS A 139 -40.88 1.74 -29.15
CA LYS A 139 -42.30 1.53 -29.50
C LYS A 139 -43.04 2.85 -29.75
N ARG A 140 -42.84 3.88 -28.91
CA ARG A 140 -43.43 5.22 -29.12
C ARG A 140 -42.90 5.89 -30.38
N ARG A 141 -41.59 5.81 -30.65
CA ARG A 141 -40.96 6.36 -31.86
C ARG A 141 -41.54 5.74 -33.13
N ASN A 142 -41.64 4.41 -33.17
CA ASN A 142 -42.15 3.69 -34.34
C ASN A 142 -43.64 4.00 -34.57
N LYS A 143 -44.43 4.19 -33.51
CA LYS A 143 -45.85 4.62 -33.63
C LYS A 143 -46.01 6.07 -34.12
N GLY A 144 -45.03 6.95 -33.85
CA GLY A 144 -45.01 8.32 -34.37
C GLY A 144 -44.67 8.37 -35.86
N LYS A 145 -43.64 7.62 -36.28
CA LYS A 145 -43.19 7.59 -37.68
C LYS A 145 -44.26 7.06 -38.66
N GLY A 146 -45.04 6.05 -38.26
CA GLY A 146 -46.14 5.55 -39.10
C GLY A 146 -47.33 6.49 -39.26
N LYS A 147 -47.33 7.66 -38.59
CA LYS A 147 -48.35 8.70 -38.77
C LYS A 147 -47.90 9.86 -39.67
N ASP A 148 -46.59 10.04 -39.86
CA ASP A 148 -46.03 11.09 -40.71
C ASP A 148 -45.83 10.61 -42.17
N GLU A 149 -46.00 9.31 -42.44
CA GLU A 149 -45.89 8.69 -43.78
C GLU A 149 -47.26 8.37 -44.44
N GLN A 150 -48.37 8.94 -43.93
CA GLN A 150 -49.71 8.86 -44.54
C GLN A 150 -50.34 10.25 -44.73
#